data_AF-A0A3S1FPT5-F1
#
_entry.id   AF-A0A3S1FPT5-F1
#
_cell.length_a   1.000
_cell.length_b   1.000
_cell.length_c   1.000
_cell.angle_alpha   90.00
_cell.angle_beta   90.00
_cell.angle_gamma   90.00
#
_symmetry.space_group_name_H-M   'P 1'
#
loop_
_entity.id
_entity.type
_entity.pdbx_description
1 polymer ?
#
loop_
_entity_poly.entity_id
_entity_poly.type
_entity_poly.pdbx_seq_one_letter_code
_entity_poly.pdbx_strand_id
1 'polypeptide(L)'
;LNTAAKSFLNAVGASSGPLYATAFMRGAAAVKGKTTLAGADFIALFQAMAQGIQDRGKAEIGEKTMVDAWLPAAQAAAAAHASGKTLSESLAAALQAAERGAEATKEMIAAKGRSSRLGERSLGHMDPGAASAVTVIGAMRKSLG
;
A
#
# COMPACT_ATOMS: atom_id res chain seq x y z
N LEU A 1 -5.92 13.65 6.25
CA LEU A 1 -5.55 12.25 6.57
C LEU A 1 -6.34 11.68 7.76
N ASN A 2 -6.38 12.34 8.92
CA ASN A 2 -7.13 11.82 10.08
C ASN A 2 -8.64 11.63 9.83
N THR A 3 -9.28 12.51 9.06
CA THR A 3 -10.68 12.32 8.63
C THR A 3 -10.84 11.11 7.70
N ALA A 4 -9.94 10.94 6.72
CA ALA A 4 -9.95 9.77 5.83
C ALA A 4 -9.68 8.45 6.59
N ALA A 5 -8.79 8.47 7.59
CA ALA A 5 -8.54 7.33 8.48
C ALA A 5 -9.80 6.94 9.27
N LYS A 6 -10.51 7.93 9.84
CA LYS A 6 -11.79 7.72 10.53
C LYS A 6 -12.87 7.21 9.58
N SER A 7 -12.95 7.74 8.35
CA SER A 7 -13.88 7.25 7.34
C SER A 7 -13.60 5.80 6.93
N PHE A 8 -12.34 5.40 6.75
CA PHE A 8 -12.00 4.00 6.46
C PHE A 8 -12.29 3.05 7.64
N LEU A 9 -12.06 3.50 8.88
CA LEU A 9 -12.39 2.74 10.08
C LEU A 9 -13.90 2.51 10.21
N ASN A 10 -14.72 3.50 9.81
CA ASN A 10 -16.16 3.47 9.95
C ASN A 10 -16.91 2.88 8.74
N ALA A 11 -16.34 2.92 7.53
CA ALA A 11 -17.01 2.53 6.29
C ALA A 11 -16.64 1.13 5.77
N VAL A 12 -15.51 0.55 6.19
CA VAL A 12 -15.00 -0.71 5.63
C VAL A 12 -15.08 -1.83 6.67
N GLY A 13 -16.15 -2.64 6.62
CA GLY A 13 -16.38 -3.78 7.51
C GLY A 13 -15.46 -5.00 7.29
N ALA A 14 -14.41 -4.89 6.47
CA ALA A 14 -13.46 -5.97 6.19
C ALA A 14 -12.08 -5.69 6.81
N SER A 15 -11.21 -6.71 6.84
CA SER A 15 -9.83 -6.63 7.36
C SER A 15 -9.00 -5.48 6.77
N SER A 16 -9.36 -4.95 5.61
CA SER A 16 -8.73 -3.79 4.97
C SER A 16 -8.98 -2.46 5.69
N GLY A 17 -10.11 -2.29 6.40
CA GLY A 17 -10.45 -1.04 7.10
C GLY A 17 -9.40 -0.65 8.16
N PRO A 18 -9.11 -1.53 9.14
CA PRO A 18 -8.06 -1.28 10.13
C PRO A 18 -6.65 -1.12 9.54
N LEU A 19 -6.35 -1.79 8.43
CA LEU A 19 -5.06 -1.67 7.73
C LEU A 19 -4.90 -0.27 7.14
N TYR A 20 -5.86 0.19 6.34
CA TYR A 20 -5.81 1.53 5.75
C TYR A 20 -5.92 2.64 6.78
N ALA A 21 -6.72 2.47 7.84
CA ALA A 21 -6.74 3.43 8.94
C ALA A 21 -5.35 3.59 9.56
N THR A 22 -4.62 2.49 9.78
CA THR A 22 -3.24 2.54 10.29
C THR A 22 -2.29 3.19 9.28
N ALA A 23 -2.41 2.83 8.01
CA ALA A 23 -1.65 3.44 6.93
C ALA A 23 -1.76 4.97 6.98
N PHE A 24 -2.98 5.49 6.97
CA PHE A 24 -3.23 6.93 7.01
C PHE A 24 -2.75 7.59 8.31
N MET A 25 -2.88 6.93 9.46
CA MET A 25 -2.35 7.46 10.72
C MET A 25 -0.82 7.56 10.70
N ARG A 26 -0.12 6.52 10.22
CA ARG A 26 1.35 6.52 10.10
C ARG A 26 1.83 7.54 9.07
N GLY A 27 1.18 7.60 7.91
CA GLY A 27 1.46 8.61 6.90
C GLY A 27 1.26 10.04 7.41
N ALA A 28 0.19 10.30 8.15
CA ALA A 28 -0.06 11.62 8.76
C ALA A 28 1.00 11.99 9.80
N ALA A 29 1.44 11.01 10.61
CA ALA A 29 2.48 11.22 11.60
C ALA A 29 3.83 11.57 10.96
N ALA A 30 4.18 10.95 9.83
CA ALA A 30 5.43 11.19 9.11
C ALA A 30 5.57 12.63 8.58
N VAL A 31 4.45 13.33 8.38
CA VAL A 31 4.43 14.72 7.88
C VAL A 31 3.78 15.70 8.86
N LYS A 32 3.70 15.32 10.14
CA LYS A 32 3.04 16.13 11.16
C LYS A 32 3.66 17.53 11.25
N GLY A 33 2.80 18.55 11.30
CA GLY A 33 3.21 19.95 11.42
C GLY A 33 3.59 20.62 10.10
N LYS A 34 3.59 19.89 8.97
CA LYS A 34 3.83 20.46 7.65
C LYS A 34 2.52 20.98 7.05
N THR A 35 2.55 22.21 6.57
CA THR A 35 1.42 22.85 5.86
C THR A 35 1.52 22.66 4.34
N THR A 36 2.72 22.44 3.83
CA THR A 36 3.02 22.07 2.45
C THR A 36 3.90 20.82 2.44
N LEU A 37 3.72 19.95 1.44
CA LEU A 37 4.50 18.72 1.30
C LEU A 37 5.37 18.83 0.04
N ALA A 38 6.68 18.73 0.21
CA ALA A 38 7.61 18.52 -0.90
C ALA A 38 7.61 17.04 -1.34
N GLY A 39 8.27 16.74 -2.45
CA GLY A 39 8.38 15.37 -2.97
C GLY A 39 8.89 14.38 -1.92
N ALA A 40 9.98 14.72 -1.23
CA ALA A 40 10.56 13.88 -0.17
C ALA A 40 9.58 13.62 0.99
N ASP A 41 8.74 14.60 1.34
CA ASP A 41 7.73 14.45 2.39
C ASP A 41 6.65 13.46 1.98
N PHE A 42 6.25 13.50 0.71
CA PHE A 42 5.28 12.56 0.17
C PHE A 42 5.85 11.14 0.12
N ILE A 43 7.11 10.99 -0.29
CA ILE A 43 7.79 9.69 -0.28
C ILE A 43 7.87 9.12 1.15
N ALA A 44 8.25 9.93 2.14
CA ALA A 44 8.27 9.52 3.54
C ALA A 44 6.87 9.13 4.06
N LEU A 45 5.84 9.90 3.70
CA LEU A 45 4.44 9.58 4.00
C LEU A 45 4.05 8.22 3.40
N PHE A 46 4.37 8.00 2.13
CA PHE A 46 4.02 6.80 1.38
C PHE A 46 4.71 5.55 1.96
N GLN A 47 5.98 5.66 2.32
CA GLN A 47 6.71 4.60 3.03
C GLN A 47 6.08 4.30 4.41
N ALA A 48 5.73 5.34 5.17
CA ALA A 48 5.08 5.16 6.47
C ALA A 48 3.69 4.51 6.35
N MET A 49 2.94 4.79 5.28
CA MET A 49 1.69 4.10 4.98
C MET A 49 1.90 2.60 4.77
N ALA A 50 2.87 2.23 3.93
CA ALA A 50 3.19 0.82 3.66
C ALA A 50 3.64 0.08 4.92
N GLN A 51 4.53 0.69 5.72
CA GLN A 51 4.95 0.12 7.00
C GLN A 51 3.78 -0.04 7.97
N GLY A 52 2.88 0.95 8.04
CA GLY A 52 1.70 0.87 8.88
C GLY A 52 0.76 -0.29 8.52
N ILE A 53 0.66 -0.63 7.24
CA ILE A 53 -0.10 -1.79 6.76
C ILE A 53 0.58 -3.09 7.20
N GLN A 54 1.90 -3.20 6.98
CA GLN A 54 2.67 -4.37 7.39
C GLN A 54 2.57 -4.61 8.91
N ASP A 55 2.85 -3.59 9.72
CA ASP A 55 2.80 -3.66 11.19
C ASP A 55 1.44 -4.10 11.71
N ARG A 56 0.35 -3.54 11.14
CA ARG A 56 -1.01 -3.87 11.56
C ARG A 56 -1.43 -5.25 11.09
N GLY A 57 -1.04 -5.65 9.88
CA GLY A 57 -1.39 -6.92 9.27
C GLY A 57 -0.57 -8.09 9.80
N LYS A 58 0.62 -7.82 10.34
CA LYS A 58 1.64 -8.83 10.67
C LYS A 58 1.84 -9.79 9.52
N ALA A 59 1.92 -9.22 8.31
CA ALA A 59 2.04 -9.93 7.06
C ALA A 59 3.36 -9.58 6.40
N GLU A 60 3.98 -10.57 5.75
CA GLU A 60 5.22 -10.43 5.00
C GLU A 60 4.97 -10.57 3.49
N ILE A 61 5.96 -10.20 2.69
CA ILE A 61 5.95 -10.47 1.25
C ILE A 61 5.90 -11.98 1.03
N GLY A 62 5.04 -12.42 0.12
CA GLY A 62 4.77 -13.82 -0.21
C GLY A 62 3.55 -14.40 0.50
N GLU A 63 2.94 -13.68 1.45
CA GLU A 63 1.80 -14.20 2.23
C GLU A 63 0.42 -13.94 1.58
N LYS A 64 0.42 -13.46 0.33
CA LYS A 64 -0.76 -13.20 -0.52
C LYS A 64 -1.72 -12.17 0.12
N THR A 65 -1.22 -10.97 0.36
CA THR A 65 -1.98 -9.86 0.95
C THR A 65 -1.67 -8.53 0.25
N MET A 66 -2.29 -7.44 0.70
CA MET A 66 -1.94 -6.10 0.22
C MET A 66 -0.49 -5.66 0.51
N VAL A 67 0.22 -6.34 1.41
CA VAL A 67 1.65 -6.10 1.67
C VAL A 67 2.49 -6.37 0.41
N ASP A 68 2.10 -7.37 -0.39
CA ASP A 68 2.75 -7.74 -1.64
C ASP A 68 2.69 -6.62 -2.69
N ALA A 69 1.73 -5.69 -2.57
CA ALA A 69 1.66 -4.50 -3.42
C ALA A 69 2.29 -3.27 -2.75
N TRP A 70 1.98 -3.02 -1.46
CA TRP A 70 2.37 -1.79 -0.77
C TRP A 70 3.88 -1.68 -0.50
N LEU A 71 4.54 -2.76 -0.06
CA LEU A 71 5.97 -2.70 0.23
C LEU A 71 6.82 -2.52 -1.03
N PRO A 72 6.62 -3.30 -2.12
CA PRO A 72 7.37 -3.06 -3.36
C PRO A 72 7.11 -1.67 -3.95
N ALA A 73 5.87 -1.18 -3.85
CA ALA A 73 5.54 0.18 -4.29
C ALA A 73 6.35 1.24 -3.52
N ALA A 74 6.38 1.14 -2.18
CA ALA A 74 7.09 2.08 -1.33
C ALA A 74 8.61 2.07 -1.58
N GLN A 75 9.18 0.86 -1.75
CA GLN A 75 10.60 0.70 -2.10
C GLN A 75 10.92 1.31 -3.46
N ALA A 76 10.08 1.06 -4.48
CA ALA A 76 10.27 1.60 -5.82
C ALA A 76 10.15 3.13 -5.87
N ALA A 77 9.17 3.71 -5.17
CA ALA A 77 9.03 5.16 -5.02
C ALA A 77 10.28 5.79 -4.39
N ALA A 78 10.76 5.21 -3.29
CA ALA A 78 11.92 5.71 -2.58
C ALA A 78 13.20 5.62 -3.43
N ALA A 79 13.42 4.48 -4.10
CA ALA A 79 14.57 4.29 -4.98
C ALA A 79 14.55 5.26 -6.17
N ALA A 80 13.38 5.43 -6.81
CA ALA A 80 13.20 6.38 -7.90
C ALA A 80 13.53 7.82 -7.44
N HIS A 81 12.98 8.25 -6.30
CA HIS A 81 13.23 9.58 -5.78
C HIS A 81 14.70 9.80 -5.40
N ALA A 82 15.33 8.82 -4.75
CA ALA A 82 16.76 8.87 -4.41
C ALA A 82 17.67 8.96 -5.66
N SER A 83 17.22 8.46 -6.81
CA SER A 83 17.90 8.61 -8.10
C SER A 83 17.66 9.95 -8.80
N GLY A 84 17.04 10.93 -8.13
CA GLY A 84 16.79 12.27 -8.67
C GLY A 84 15.53 12.39 -9.54
N LYS A 85 14.69 11.34 -9.59
CA LYS A 85 13.41 11.40 -10.32
C LYS A 85 12.42 12.33 -9.63
N THR A 86 11.54 12.92 -10.43
CA THR A 86 10.43 13.73 -9.94
C THR A 86 9.48 12.90 -9.09
N LEU A 87 8.60 13.57 -8.32
CA LEU A 87 7.56 12.89 -7.55
C LEU A 87 6.64 12.07 -8.47
N SER A 88 6.25 12.62 -9.62
CA SER A 88 5.37 11.94 -10.58
C SER A 88 6.00 10.64 -11.10
N GLU A 89 7.27 10.68 -11.52
CA GLU A 89 8.00 9.50 -11.97
C GLU A 89 8.20 8.47 -10.84
N SER A 90 8.41 8.93 -9.62
CA SER A 90 8.54 8.06 -8.44
C SER A 90 7.23 7.33 -8.14
N LEU A 91 6.09 8.02 -8.26
CA LEU A 91 4.76 7.41 -8.10
C LEU A 91 4.38 6.51 -9.29
N ALA A 92 4.89 6.80 -10.49
CA ALA A 92 4.76 5.90 -11.63
C ALA A 92 5.52 4.58 -11.38
N ALA A 93 6.76 4.65 -10.87
CA ALA A 93 7.53 3.47 -10.48
C ALA A 93 6.85 2.68 -9.35
N ALA A 94 6.28 3.38 -8.37
CA ALA A 94 5.50 2.77 -7.29
C ALA A 94 4.28 2.00 -7.82
N LEU A 95 3.51 2.60 -8.74
CA LEU A 95 2.34 1.93 -9.32
C LEU A 95 2.75 0.66 -10.09
N GLN A 96 3.78 0.73 -10.92
CA GLN A 96 4.26 -0.44 -11.66
C GLN A 96 4.72 -1.57 -10.72
N ALA A 97 5.39 -1.22 -9.61
CA ALA A 97 5.80 -2.21 -8.61
C ALA A 97 4.58 -2.80 -7.87
N ALA A 98 3.57 -1.99 -7.55
CA ALA A 98 2.31 -2.46 -6.97
C ALA A 98 1.58 -3.43 -7.90
N GLU A 99 1.50 -3.11 -9.19
CA GLU A 99 0.85 -3.94 -10.23
C GLU A 99 1.55 -5.30 -10.34
N ARG A 100 2.89 -5.31 -10.42
CA ARG A 100 3.67 -6.56 -10.42
C ARG A 100 3.48 -7.36 -9.14
N GLY A 101 3.50 -6.71 -7.99
CA GLY A 101 3.27 -7.35 -6.69
C GLY A 101 1.89 -7.98 -6.57
N ALA A 102 0.85 -7.25 -6.99
CA ALA A 102 -0.51 -7.77 -7.03
C ALA A 102 -0.66 -8.95 -8.00
N GLU A 103 -0.06 -8.88 -9.19
CA GLU A 103 -0.10 -9.98 -10.16
C GLU A 103 0.60 -11.23 -9.62
N ALA A 104 1.77 -11.08 -8.99
CA ALA A 104 2.52 -12.17 -8.39
C ALA A 104 1.73 -12.91 -7.30
N THR A 105 0.75 -12.26 -6.67
CA THR A 105 -0.12 -12.95 -5.69
C THR A 105 -0.84 -14.15 -6.28
N LYS A 106 -1.11 -14.21 -7.60
CA LYS A 106 -1.72 -15.38 -8.25
C LYS A 106 -0.92 -16.66 -8.03
N GLU A 107 0.39 -16.56 -7.88
CA GLU A 107 1.30 -17.70 -7.70
C GLU A 107 1.50 -18.08 -6.22
N MET A 108 0.83 -17.39 -5.30
CA MET A 108 0.98 -17.58 -3.86
C MET A 108 -0.21 -18.33 -3.26
N ILE A 109 0.09 -19.22 -2.31
CA ILE A 109 -0.89 -19.79 -1.39
C ILE A 109 -1.10 -18.79 -0.24
N ALA A 110 -2.35 -18.42 0.03
CA ALA A 110 -2.65 -17.47 1.09
C ALA A 110 -2.26 -17.98 2.48
N ALA A 111 -1.42 -17.24 3.19
CA ALA A 111 -1.07 -17.52 4.59
C ALA A 111 -1.90 -16.70 5.59
N LYS A 112 -2.50 -15.59 5.15
CA LYS A 112 -3.22 -14.64 6.02
C LYS A 112 -4.65 -14.38 5.56
N GLY A 113 -5.43 -13.78 6.47
CA GLY A 113 -6.76 -13.29 6.19
C GLY A 113 -7.80 -14.39 5.95
N ARG A 114 -8.87 -14.06 5.22
CA ARG A 114 -9.92 -15.05 4.90
C ARG A 114 -9.51 -15.98 3.75
N SER A 115 -8.63 -15.51 2.86
CA SER A 115 -8.13 -16.27 1.72
C SER A 115 -7.33 -17.50 2.13
N SER A 116 -6.67 -17.48 3.30
CA SER A 116 -5.91 -18.66 3.79
C SER A 116 -6.77 -19.88 4.07
N ARG A 117 -8.08 -19.69 4.30
CA ARG A 117 -9.05 -20.79 4.49
C ARG A 117 -9.25 -21.62 3.23
N LEU A 118 -8.82 -21.13 2.07
CA LEU A 118 -8.92 -21.83 0.78
C LEU A 118 -7.71 -22.75 0.51
N GLY A 119 -6.59 -22.60 1.24
CA GLY A 119 -5.37 -23.35 0.98
C GLY A 119 -4.90 -23.23 -0.48
N GLU A 120 -4.55 -24.34 -1.11
CA GLU A 120 -4.11 -24.41 -2.51
C GLU A 120 -5.13 -23.84 -3.50
N ARG A 121 -6.43 -23.84 -3.16
CA ARG A 121 -7.48 -23.26 -4.01
C ARG A 121 -7.38 -21.74 -4.15
N SER A 122 -6.48 -21.09 -3.41
CA SER A 122 -6.16 -19.68 -3.59
C SER A 122 -5.20 -19.41 -4.76
N LEU A 123 -4.50 -20.43 -5.28
CA LEU A 123 -3.61 -20.31 -6.44
C LEU A 123 -4.40 -19.95 -7.71
N GLY A 124 -3.75 -19.22 -8.61
CA GLY A 124 -4.33 -18.69 -9.84
C GLY A 124 -5.19 -17.43 -9.67
N HIS A 125 -5.53 -17.06 -8.43
CA HIS A 125 -6.38 -15.91 -8.14
C HIS A 125 -5.59 -14.76 -7.52
N MET A 126 -5.76 -13.55 -8.05
CA MET A 126 -5.18 -12.33 -7.49
C MET A 126 -5.81 -12.04 -6.12
N ASP A 127 -5.00 -11.62 -5.15
CA ASP A 127 -5.52 -11.18 -3.86
C ASP A 127 -6.34 -9.88 -4.01
N PRO A 128 -7.58 -9.82 -3.51
CA PRO A 128 -8.39 -8.60 -3.57
C PRO A 128 -7.79 -7.44 -2.76
N GLY A 129 -7.02 -7.72 -1.69
CA GLY A 129 -6.29 -6.71 -0.94
C GLY A 129 -5.18 -6.07 -1.77
N ALA A 130 -4.38 -6.89 -2.46
CA ALA A 130 -3.35 -6.42 -3.37
C ALA A 130 -3.93 -5.67 -4.58
N ALA A 131 -5.02 -6.17 -5.18
CA ALA A 131 -5.72 -5.49 -6.27
C ALA A 131 -6.26 -4.11 -5.84
N SER A 132 -6.86 -4.03 -4.65
CA SER A 132 -7.35 -2.75 -4.11
C SER A 132 -6.21 -1.78 -3.77
N ALA A 133 -5.05 -2.28 -3.34
CA ALA A 133 -3.85 -1.46 -3.14
C ALA A 133 -3.39 -0.79 -4.43
N VAL A 134 -3.37 -1.51 -5.55
CA VAL A 134 -3.06 -0.94 -6.88
C VAL A 134 -4.00 0.21 -7.22
N THR A 135 -5.31 0.04 -7.00
CA THR A 135 -6.30 1.10 -7.24
C THR A 135 -6.05 2.34 -6.38
N VAL A 136 -5.76 2.15 -5.08
CA VAL A 136 -5.48 3.27 -4.16
C VAL A 136 -4.19 4.00 -4.57
N ILE A 137 -3.12 3.27 -4.87
CA ILE A 137 -1.83 3.85 -5.31
C ILE A 137 -2.01 4.58 -6.65
N GLY A 138 -2.77 4.00 -7.58
CA GLY A 138 -3.09 4.62 -8.86
C GLY A 138 -3.89 5.92 -8.70
N ALA A 139 -4.81 5.97 -7.74
CA ALA A 139 -5.53 7.19 -7.39
C ALA A 139 -4.59 8.26 -6.80
N MET A 140 -3.70 7.90 -5.87
CA MET A 140 -2.69 8.82 -5.32
C MET A 140 -1.81 9.42 -6.42
N ARG A 141 -1.32 8.60 -7.36
CA ARG A 141 -0.54 9.07 -8.50
C ARG A 141 -1.32 10.09 -9.34
N LYS A 142 -2.57 9.78 -9.69
CA LYS A 142 -3.41 10.66 -10.52
C LYS A 142 -3.71 12.01 -9.85
N SER A 143 -3.82 12.06 -8.54
CA SER A 143 -4.09 13.30 -7.80
C SER A 143 -2.87 14.20 -7.60
N LEU A 144 -1.66 13.70 -7.89
CA LEU A 144 -0.38 14.38 -7.67
C LEU A 144 0.44 14.55 -8.95
N GLY A 145 -0.10 14.09 -10.07
CA GLY A 145 0.48 14.20 -11.41
C GLY A 145 -0.31 15.14 -12.29
#